data_AF-A0A523VPL2-F1
#
_entry.id   AF-A0A523VPL2-F1
#
_cell.length_a   1.000
_cell.length_b   1.000
_cell.length_c   1.000
_cell.angle_alpha   90.00
_cell.angle_beta   90.00
_cell.angle_gamma   90.00
#
_symmetry.space_group_name_H-M   'P 1'
#
loop_
_entity.id
_entity.type
_entity.pdbx_description
1 polymer ?
#
loop_
_entity_poly.entity_id
_entity_poly.type
_entity_poly.pdbx_seq_one_letter_code
_entity_poly.pdbx_strand_id
1 'polypeptide(L)'
;MIENQKSLSNSCKYCGWEFQNDIIQKIIEEQESVVCEFCGIEINISSIRPRERIIKENYEKTSNSKDKVEKKKKSIVKSISKLIKTKKYSVNVILGDKDFPKIFKENLIVVISRLIYKYIREWEKVNDVNIRQVGLTQTILITLAKNVKPIIDKRIHNSKLANLHKITPEEFEEWLKLLQKKIHSTQEYRKHFLNYLLWLTKLVFRLVSDMWEMKNLPKFQATIIKDLKNYPWYGGHESSIDEFEPRENNFKRNNSVKSFNNKFKIINNIYQGKYKGTCAHCNIKLLHTIDFHHTDSTLKENTWKKRNNKDWKETMELFEKEKVIPLCGNCHSREQVKLFNNYKDIILRKNLFEKTEEQIDELIYNKVKDHESHYNRNIKFRITEWLKKRSVIEQLYDGKCIGCGKITVKKNLPALQFHHRSGKKEADSKLKWHKIKRYDIKTICNELIKEDCVCLCVNCHKTIHFKNIESIATELFSSDYKRRIKIYKHEIQQNIQNFDLKPIVIINPLGKEFEYGDVWKKYLLHIFELSKEGKKIKTLNLAESVGVNSRNTRKNIQDLVNKGLITIEGVHNNRTISLTEKGKKELEKM
;
A
#
# COMPACT_ATOMS: atom_id res chain seq x y z
N MET A 1 -8.53 62.01 43.64
CA MET A 1 -8.48 60.95 42.62
C MET A 1 -8.73 59.62 43.32
N ILE A 2 -9.93 59.05 43.19
CA ILE A 2 -10.24 57.73 43.75
C ILE A 2 -9.73 56.70 42.73
N GLU A 3 -8.62 56.03 43.04
CA GLU A 3 -8.21 54.85 42.29
C GLU A 3 -9.28 53.78 42.43
N ASN A 4 -10.05 53.56 41.36
CA ASN A 4 -10.93 52.40 41.25
C ASN A 4 -10.06 51.13 41.35
N GLN A 5 -10.01 50.55 42.54
CA GLN A 5 -9.45 49.22 42.77
C GLN A 5 -10.20 48.23 41.88
N LYS A 6 -9.60 47.87 40.74
CA LYS A 6 -10.08 46.79 39.87
C LYS A 6 -10.19 45.54 40.72
N SER A 7 -11.42 45.11 40.99
CA SER A 7 -11.69 43.84 41.64
C SER A 7 -10.97 42.73 40.86
N LEU A 8 -10.10 41.97 41.54
CA LEU A 8 -9.50 40.75 41.01
C LEU A 8 -10.65 39.85 40.49
N SER A 9 -10.76 39.74 39.17
CA SER A 9 -11.82 38.95 38.54
C SER A 9 -11.55 37.47 38.79
N ASN A 10 -12.58 36.71 39.19
CA ASN A 10 -12.55 35.26 39.29
C ASN A 10 -12.56 34.61 37.91
N SER A 11 -11.52 34.87 37.09
CA SER A 11 -11.45 34.40 35.72
C SER A 11 -10.22 33.54 35.45
N CYS A 12 -10.32 32.64 34.48
CA CYS A 12 -9.20 31.87 34.00
C CYS A 12 -8.11 32.80 33.46
N LYS A 13 -6.89 32.76 34.02
CA LYS A 13 -5.77 33.62 33.59
C LYS A 13 -5.42 33.50 32.11
N TYR A 14 -5.74 32.38 31.47
CA TYR A 14 -5.43 32.15 30.07
C TYR A 14 -6.54 32.57 29.11
N CYS A 15 -7.78 32.13 29.32
CA CYS A 15 -8.87 32.43 28.40
C CYS A 15 -9.80 33.56 28.85
N GLY A 16 -9.64 34.06 30.07
CA GLY A 16 -10.47 35.11 30.66
C GLY A 16 -11.88 34.65 31.08
N TRP A 17 -12.16 33.34 31.07
CA TRP A 17 -13.48 32.83 31.43
C TRP A 17 -13.78 33.04 32.92
N GLU A 18 -14.86 33.74 33.23
CA GLU A 18 -15.30 33.97 34.62
C GLU A 18 -15.95 32.70 35.21
N PHE A 19 -15.47 32.27 36.36
CA PHE A 19 -16.02 31.14 37.09
C PHE A 19 -17.25 31.56 37.86
N GLN A 20 -18.30 30.73 37.81
CA GLN A 20 -19.44 30.90 38.71
C GLN A 20 -18.99 30.63 40.15
N ASN A 21 -19.49 31.42 41.12
CA ASN A 21 -19.04 31.36 42.52
C ASN A 21 -19.26 29.98 43.15
N ASP A 22 -20.29 29.24 42.73
CA ASP A 22 -20.59 27.87 43.18
C ASP A 22 -19.53 26.85 42.73
N ILE A 23 -18.94 27.05 41.56
CA ILE A 23 -17.81 26.23 41.07
C ILE A 23 -16.58 26.52 41.95
N ILE A 24 -16.28 27.79 42.22
CA ILE A 24 -15.15 28.20 43.07
C ILE A 24 -15.29 27.61 44.48
N GLN A 25 -16.50 27.65 45.03
CA GLN A 25 -16.79 27.14 46.36
C GLN A 25 -16.54 25.63 46.45
N LYS A 26 -17.02 24.84 45.47
CA LYS A 26 -16.74 23.40 45.39
C LYS A 26 -15.26 23.08 45.22
N ILE A 27 -14.55 23.89 44.44
CA ILE A 27 -13.11 23.75 44.23
C ILE A 27 -12.35 23.91 45.55
N ILE A 28 -12.73 24.90 46.36
CA ILE A 28 -12.14 25.16 47.67
C ILE A 28 -12.45 24.02 48.64
N GLU A 29 -13.69 23.53 48.64
CA GLU A 29 -14.16 22.48 49.56
C GLU A 29 -13.55 21.10 49.28
N GLU A 30 -13.36 20.73 48.01
CA GLU A 30 -12.90 19.38 47.64
C GLU A 30 -11.37 19.25 47.53
N GLN A 31 -10.61 20.36 47.62
CA GLN A 31 -9.15 20.42 47.37
C GLN A 31 -8.70 19.75 46.05
N GLU A 32 -9.60 19.60 45.08
CA GLU A 32 -9.29 19.00 43.79
C GLU A 32 -8.72 20.08 42.87
N SER A 33 -7.62 19.78 42.15
CA SER A 33 -7.16 20.68 41.11
C SER A 33 -8.17 20.71 39.96
N VAL A 34 -8.63 21.90 39.59
CA VAL A 34 -9.68 22.04 38.57
C VAL A 34 -9.12 22.59 37.29
N VAL A 35 -9.50 21.95 36.20
CA VAL A 35 -9.13 22.34 34.86
C VAL A 35 -10.23 23.24 34.30
N CYS A 36 -9.86 24.41 33.80
CA CYS A 36 -10.79 25.28 33.08
C CYS A 36 -11.38 24.52 31.88
N GLU A 37 -12.69 24.33 31.86
CA GLU A 37 -13.36 23.55 30.80
C GLU A 37 -13.19 24.16 29.40
N PHE A 38 -12.84 25.45 29.34
CA PHE A 38 -12.76 26.25 28.12
C PHE A 38 -11.36 26.25 27.48
N CYS A 39 -10.30 26.28 28.28
CA CYS A 39 -8.92 26.29 27.78
C CYS A 39 -8.08 25.08 28.19
N GLY A 40 -8.62 24.18 29.02
CA GLY A 40 -7.90 23.00 29.48
C GLY A 40 -6.79 23.29 30.49
N ILE A 41 -6.68 24.54 30.99
CA ILE A 41 -5.63 24.92 31.94
C ILE A 41 -6.05 24.69 33.38
N GLU A 42 -5.13 24.12 34.15
CA GLU A 42 -5.30 23.89 35.58
C GLU A 42 -5.30 25.22 36.33
N ILE A 43 -6.35 25.44 37.09
CA ILE A 43 -6.59 26.65 37.85
C ILE A 43 -5.86 26.46 39.17
N ASN A 44 -4.81 27.24 39.36
CA ASN A 44 -4.10 27.25 40.64
C ASN A 44 -4.96 27.96 41.69
N ILE A 45 -5.60 27.16 42.56
CA ILE A 45 -6.51 27.61 43.62
C ILE A 45 -5.80 28.56 44.59
N SER A 46 -4.51 28.36 44.85
CA SER A 46 -3.72 29.25 45.72
C SER A 46 -3.65 30.70 45.22
N SER A 47 -3.97 30.93 43.95
CA SER A 47 -4.05 32.28 43.37
C SER A 47 -5.44 32.93 43.43
N ILE A 48 -6.45 32.20 43.91
CA ILE A 48 -7.80 32.70 44.16
C ILE A 48 -7.88 33.03 45.65
N ARG A 49 -7.81 34.31 46.03
CA ARG A 49 -8.06 34.73 47.41
C ARG A 49 -9.56 34.64 47.69
N PRO A 50 -10.03 33.82 48.64
CA PRO A 50 -11.42 33.84 49.06
C PRO A 50 -11.76 35.26 49.53
N ARG A 51 -12.81 35.87 48.97
CA ARG A 51 -13.38 37.07 49.56
C ARG A 51 -14.12 36.64 50.82
N GLU A 52 -13.46 36.74 51.98
CA GLU A 52 -14.00 36.37 53.29
C GLU A 52 -15.32 37.09 53.64
N ARG A 53 -15.67 38.19 52.95
CA ARG A 53 -16.88 38.98 53.24
C ARG A 53 -18.17 38.54 52.56
N ILE A 54 -18.17 37.66 51.54
CA ILE A 54 -19.42 37.33 50.80
C ILE A 54 -20.11 36.07 51.34
N ILE A 55 -19.42 35.27 52.16
CA ILE A 55 -19.88 33.93 52.55
C ILE A 55 -20.99 33.99 53.63
N LYS A 56 -21.13 35.08 54.39
CA LYS A 56 -22.13 35.16 55.48
C LYS A 56 -23.52 35.71 55.10
N GLU A 57 -23.67 36.48 54.03
CA GLU A 57 -24.97 37.17 53.77
C GLU A 57 -25.89 36.47 52.75
N ASN A 58 -25.39 35.56 51.91
CA ASN A 58 -26.20 34.94 50.85
C ASN A 58 -26.76 33.55 51.17
N TYR A 59 -26.43 32.97 52.33
CA TYR A 59 -26.89 31.61 52.67
C TYR A 59 -28.32 31.56 53.24
N GLU A 60 -28.91 32.70 53.60
CA GLU A 60 -30.25 32.73 54.24
C GLU A 60 -31.42 33.07 53.29
N LYS A 61 -31.20 33.40 52.00
CA LYS A 61 -32.28 33.96 51.16
C LYS A 61 -32.68 33.22 49.88
N THR A 62 -32.16 32.03 49.60
CA THR A 62 -32.57 31.31 48.36
C THR A 62 -32.65 29.80 48.52
N SER A 63 -33.60 29.34 49.32
CA SER A 63 -34.18 27.99 49.21
C SER A 63 -35.62 28.11 48.74
N ASN A 64 -35.84 28.15 47.42
CA ASN A 64 -36.99 27.53 46.74
C ASN A 64 -36.94 27.82 45.23
N SER A 65 -37.18 26.76 44.44
CA SER A 65 -37.20 26.69 42.97
C SER A 65 -35.85 26.50 42.25
N LYS A 66 -35.45 25.23 42.03
CA LYS A 66 -34.50 24.87 40.93
C LYS A 66 -34.42 23.38 40.57
N ASP A 67 -35.52 22.62 40.62
CA ASP A 67 -35.43 21.14 40.50
C ASP A 67 -35.42 20.52 39.10
N LYS A 68 -35.54 21.28 38.00
CA LYS A 68 -35.59 20.67 36.64
C LYS A 68 -34.43 20.97 35.70
N VAL A 69 -33.68 22.06 35.88
CA VAL A 69 -32.51 22.38 35.03
C VAL A 69 -31.20 21.77 35.57
N GLU A 70 -31.15 21.46 36.86
CA GLU A 70 -29.94 20.98 37.54
C GLU A 70 -29.57 19.52 37.21
N LYS A 71 -30.57 18.66 36.96
CA LYS A 71 -30.34 17.22 36.71
C LYS A 71 -29.63 16.94 35.37
N LYS A 72 -29.87 17.77 34.33
CA LYS A 72 -29.20 17.62 33.01
C LYS A 72 -27.75 18.12 33.03
N LYS A 73 -27.45 19.18 33.80
CA LYS A 73 -26.07 19.69 34.01
C LYS A 73 -25.23 18.79 34.93
N LYS A 74 -25.82 18.23 36.00
CA LYS A 74 -25.12 17.30 36.91
C LYS A 74 -24.65 16.01 36.23
N SER A 75 -25.37 15.50 35.22
CA SER A 75 -25.02 14.26 34.50
C SER A 75 -23.76 14.39 33.62
N ILE A 76 -23.61 15.52 32.92
CA ILE A 76 -22.47 15.77 32.03
C ILE A 76 -21.18 16.06 32.82
N VAL A 77 -21.30 16.75 33.96
CA VAL A 77 -20.15 17.04 34.84
C VAL A 77 -19.61 15.76 35.51
N LYS A 78 -20.48 14.82 35.90
CA LYS A 78 -20.09 13.55 36.55
C LYS A 78 -19.38 12.57 35.61
N SER A 79 -19.67 12.62 34.32
CA SER A 79 -19.05 11.76 33.31
C SER A 79 -17.69 12.27 32.84
N ILE A 80 -17.46 13.59 32.90
CA ILE A 80 -16.16 14.21 32.63
C ILE A 80 -15.21 14.05 33.82
N SER A 81 -15.68 14.19 35.06
CA SER A 81 -14.82 14.01 36.24
C SER A 81 -14.27 12.58 36.35
N LYS A 82 -15.02 11.55 35.91
CA LYS A 82 -14.54 10.16 35.89
C LYS A 82 -13.41 9.91 34.86
N LEU A 83 -13.35 10.71 33.78
CA LEU A 83 -12.30 10.67 32.76
C LEU A 83 -11.07 11.51 33.15
N ILE A 84 -11.26 12.53 33.99
CA ILE A 84 -10.19 13.43 34.50
C ILE A 84 -9.60 12.93 35.83
N LYS A 85 -10.33 12.12 36.61
CA LYS A 85 -9.90 11.56 37.90
C LYS A 85 -8.65 10.67 37.82
N THR A 86 -8.23 10.23 36.64
CA THR A 86 -6.84 9.81 36.44
C THR A 86 -5.94 11.05 36.34
N LYS A 87 -5.55 11.62 37.50
CA LYS A 87 -4.66 12.79 37.69
C LYS A 87 -3.34 12.77 36.88
N LYS A 88 -3.03 11.70 36.15
CA LYS A 88 -1.74 11.51 35.49
C LYS A 88 -1.56 12.32 34.19
N TYR A 89 -2.64 12.76 33.52
CA TYR A 89 -2.52 13.33 32.18
C TYR A 89 -3.20 14.69 32.01
N SER A 90 -2.40 15.76 31.93
CA SER A 90 -2.87 17.14 31.76
C SER A 90 -2.58 17.73 30.38
N VAL A 91 -3.52 18.53 29.86
CA VAL A 91 -3.38 19.40 28.66
C VAL A 91 -2.27 20.44 28.87
N ASN A 92 -2.01 20.82 30.12
CA ASN A 92 -0.93 21.75 30.48
C ASN A 92 0.45 21.26 30.10
N VAL A 93 0.66 19.94 30.04
CA VAL A 93 1.97 19.38 29.65
C VAL A 93 2.30 19.77 28.21
N ILE A 94 1.29 19.86 27.34
CA ILE A 94 1.47 20.25 25.94
C ILE A 94 1.53 21.78 25.81
N LEU A 95 0.59 22.50 26.44
CA LEU A 95 0.52 23.97 26.35
C LEU A 95 1.65 24.68 27.10
N GLY A 96 2.10 24.11 28.21
CA GLY A 96 3.17 24.61 29.07
C GLY A 96 4.56 24.08 28.72
N ASP A 97 4.68 23.23 27.69
CA ASP A 97 5.98 22.67 27.29
C ASP A 97 6.95 23.78 26.88
N LYS A 98 8.09 23.87 27.59
CA LYS A 98 9.09 24.91 27.38
C LYS A 98 9.97 24.62 26.16
N ASP A 99 9.98 23.38 25.68
CA ASP A 99 10.76 22.98 24.49
C ASP A 99 10.18 23.56 23.19
N PHE A 100 8.94 24.06 23.23
CA PHE A 100 8.24 24.61 22.09
C PHE A 100 7.91 26.09 22.28
N PRO A 101 8.23 26.96 21.32
CA PRO A 101 7.95 28.38 21.44
C PRO A 101 6.44 28.62 21.48
N LYS A 102 6.02 29.65 22.22
CA LYS A 102 4.61 30.02 22.37
C LYS A 102 3.91 30.21 21.02
N ILE A 103 4.60 30.86 20.07
CA ILE A 103 4.07 31.13 18.72
C ILE A 103 3.72 29.84 17.97
N PHE A 104 4.54 28.79 18.09
CA PHE A 104 4.25 27.49 17.46
C PHE A 104 3.03 26.84 18.11
N LYS A 105 2.95 26.83 19.44
CA LYS A 105 1.82 26.21 20.18
C LYS A 105 0.48 26.88 19.85
N GLU A 106 0.46 28.21 19.74
CA GLU A 106 -0.73 28.96 19.34
C GLU A 106 -1.18 28.60 17.91
N ASN A 107 -0.24 28.56 16.96
CA ASN A 107 -0.51 28.13 15.59
C ASN A 107 -0.92 26.65 15.50
N LEU A 108 -0.35 25.78 16.34
CA LEU A 108 -0.68 24.35 16.39
C LEU A 108 -2.14 24.13 16.77
N ILE A 109 -2.67 24.89 17.73
CA ILE A 109 -4.10 24.87 18.10
C ILE A 109 -4.97 25.22 16.89
N VAL A 110 -4.62 26.30 16.17
CA VAL A 110 -5.37 26.75 14.99
C VAL A 110 -5.35 25.68 13.89
N VAL A 111 -4.18 25.16 13.55
CA VAL A 111 -4.03 24.12 12.51
C VAL A 111 -4.80 22.85 12.87
N ILE A 112 -4.69 22.37 14.11
CA ILE A 112 -5.46 21.19 14.57
C ILE A 112 -6.97 21.48 14.54
N SER A 113 -7.38 22.70 14.90
CA SER A 113 -8.80 23.09 14.87
C SER A 113 -9.37 23.03 13.46
N ARG A 114 -8.62 23.46 12.44
CA ARG A 114 -9.02 23.33 11.02
C ARG A 114 -9.18 21.88 10.59
N LEU A 115 -8.26 20.99 11.00
CA LEU A 115 -8.35 19.55 10.72
C LEU A 115 -9.58 18.94 11.39
N ILE A 116 -9.83 19.24 12.67
CA ILE A 116 -11.04 18.79 13.38
C ILE A 116 -12.30 19.29 12.66
N TYR A 117 -12.35 20.58 12.30
CA TYR A 117 -13.49 21.16 11.60
C TYR A 117 -13.77 20.46 10.27
N LYS A 118 -12.73 20.18 9.48
CA LYS A 118 -12.86 19.40 8.24
C LYS A 118 -13.49 18.04 8.53
N TYR A 119 -12.97 17.29 9.50
CA TYR A 119 -13.51 15.98 9.84
C TYR A 119 -14.93 16.02 10.41
N ILE A 120 -15.32 17.11 11.08
CA ILE A 120 -16.73 17.34 11.45
C ILE A 120 -17.59 17.45 10.19
N ARG A 121 -17.18 18.25 9.19
CA ARG A 121 -17.93 18.40 7.93
C ARG A 121 -18.01 17.10 7.12
N GLU A 122 -16.93 16.33 7.07
CA GLU A 122 -16.94 15.01 6.43
C GLU A 122 -17.87 14.04 7.17
N TRP A 123 -17.86 14.08 8.51
CA TRP A 123 -18.75 13.26 9.33
C TRP A 123 -20.22 13.65 9.12
N GLU A 124 -20.57 14.93 9.06
CA GLU A 124 -21.92 15.42 8.71
C GLU A 124 -22.37 14.85 7.36
N LYS A 125 -21.50 14.93 6.33
CA LYS A 125 -21.80 14.43 4.98
C LYS A 125 -21.99 12.92 4.93
N VAL A 126 -21.15 12.16 5.63
CA VAL A 126 -21.22 10.68 5.64
C VAL A 126 -22.46 10.18 6.37
N ASN A 127 -22.90 10.89 7.41
CA ASN A 127 -24.04 10.47 8.24
C ASN A 127 -25.35 11.18 7.87
N ASP A 128 -25.31 12.10 6.90
CA ASP A 128 -26.44 12.93 6.48
C ASP A 128 -27.13 13.66 7.65
N VAL A 129 -26.33 14.31 8.49
CA VAL A 129 -26.81 15.04 9.68
C VAL A 129 -26.18 16.42 9.80
N ASN A 130 -26.91 17.36 10.41
CA ASN A 130 -26.38 18.66 10.78
C ASN A 130 -25.81 18.61 12.22
N ILE A 131 -24.55 19.00 12.41
CA ILE A 131 -23.86 18.90 13.69
C ILE A 131 -24.52 19.75 14.78
N ARG A 132 -25.28 20.81 14.42
CA ARG A 132 -26.06 21.62 15.37
C ARG A 132 -27.22 20.86 16.00
N GLN A 133 -27.66 19.77 15.38
CA GLN A 133 -28.76 18.92 15.87
C GLN A 133 -28.26 17.69 16.63
N VAL A 134 -26.95 17.43 16.62
CA VAL A 134 -26.35 16.23 17.20
C VAL A 134 -25.61 16.57 18.48
N GLY A 135 -26.01 15.94 19.58
CA GLY A 135 -25.26 16.03 20.84
C GLY A 135 -23.89 15.33 20.74
N LEU A 136 -22.85 15.91 21.33
CA LEU A 136 -21.52 15.30 21.37
C LEU A 136 -21.53 14.01 22.22
N THR A 137 -21.52 12.86 21.55
CA THR A 137 -21.33 11.56 22.22
C THR A 137 -19.84 11.21 22.32
N GLN A 138 -19.50 10.31 23.24
CA GLN A 138 -18.12 9.82 23.39
C GLN A 138 -17.62 9.14 22.11
N THR A 139 -18.50 8.42 21.40
CA THR A 139 -18.17 7.75 20.14
C THR A 139 -17.80 8.75 19.06
N ILE A 140 -18.59 9.82 18.89
CA ILE A 140 -18.30 10.90 17.92
C ILE A 140 -16.96 11.54 18.25
N LEU A 141 -16.73 11.88 19.53
CA LEU A 141 -15.49 12.49 19.99
C LEU A 141 -14.25 11.63 19.67
N ILE A 142 -14.30 10.33 19.98
CA ILE A 142 -13.20 9.40 19.72
C ILE A 142 -12.97 9.23 18.22
N THR A 143 -14.04 9.14 17.42
CA THR A 143 -13.95 8.99 15.96
C THR A 143 -13.26 10.20 15.33
N LEU A 144 -13.70 11.42 15.66
CA LEU A 144 -13.08 12.65 15.17
C LEU A 144 -11.61 12.77 15.60
N ALA A 145 -11.30 12.50 16.86
CA ALA A 145 -9.92 12.54 17.35
C ALA A 145 -9.02 11.49 16.68
N LYS A 146 -9.55 10.30 16.36
CA LYS A 146 -8.82 9.26 15.61
C LYS A 146 -8.46 9.72 14.20
N ASN A 147 -9.31 10.50 13.54
CA ASN A 147 -9.05 11.03 12.20
C ASN A 147 -7.97 12.13 12.22
N VAL A 148 -7.86 12.89 13.31
CA VAL A 148 -6.83 13.94 13.50
C VAL A 148 -5.49 13.36 13.96
N LYS A 149 -5.51 12.20 14.63
CA LYS A 149 -4.33 11.49 15.15
C LYS A 149 -3.13 11.38 14.18
N PRO A 150 -3.30 11.23 12.85
CA PRO A 150 -2.15 11.15 11.94
C PRO A 150 -1.22 12.37 11.99
N ILE A 151 -1.62 13.50 12.59
CA ILE A 151 -0.72 14.63 12.90
C ILE A 151 0.47 14.22 13.78
N ILE A 152 0.41 13.07 14.47
CA ILE A 152 1.53 12.55 15.26
C ILE A 152 2.64 12.00 14.34
N ASP A 153 2.26 11.45 13.18
CA ASP A 153 3.15 10.60 12.38
C ASP A 153 3.38 11.14 10.96
N LYS A 154 2.58 12.13 10.54
CA LYS A 154 2.53 12.58 9.16
C LYS A 154 2.70 14.09 9.04
N ARG A 155 3.13 14.53 7.85
CA ARG A 155 3.23 15.95 7.50
C ARG A 155 1.84 16.49 7.21
N ILE A 156 1.60 17.75 7.54
CA ILE A 156 0.34 18.44 7.23
C ILE A 156 0.50 19.09 5.85
N HIS A 157 -0.47 18.92 4.96
CA HIS A 157 -0.43 19.55 3.64
C HIS A 157 -0.38 21.09 3.73
N ASN A 158 0.41 21.75 2.88
CA ASN A 158 0.64 23.20 2.93
C ASN A 158 -0.64 24.05 2.86
N SER A 159 -1.68 23.56 2.17
CA SER A 159 -2.98 24.26 2.12
C SER A 159 -3.66 24.40 3.49
N LYS A 160 -3.28 23.58 4.48
CA LYS A 160 -3.78 23.66 5.87
C LYS A 160 -2.97 24.63 6.72
N LEU A 161 -1.79 25.06 6.24
CA LEU A 161 -0.85 25.97 6.88
C LEU A 161 -1.01 27.42 6.36
N ALA A 162 -2.13 27.76 5.73
CA ALA A 162 -2.41 29.14 5.34
C ALA A 162 -2.62 30.04 6.57
N ASN A 163 -2.32 31.34 6.47
CA ASN A 163 -2.62 32.34 7.51
C ASN A 163 -2.03 32.04 8.91
N LEU A 164 -0.81 31.50 8.98
CA LEU A 164 -0.11 31.31 10.25
C LEU A 164 0.30 32.66 10.85
N HIS A 165 0.18 32.80 12.16
CA HIS A 165 0.53 34.03 12.87
C HIS A 165 2.03 34.06 13.18
N LYS A 166 2.77 34.99 12.55
CA LYS A 166 4.20 35.28 12.81
C LYS A 166 5.13 34.05 12.77
N ILE A 167 4.76 33.04 11.98
CA ILE A 167 5.59 31.86 11.72
C ILE A 167 5.34 31.43 10.28
N THR A 168 6.40 31.10 9.55
CA THR A 168 6.29 30.57 8.19
C THR A 168 5.83 29.12 8.20
N PRO A 169 5.24 28.61 7.11
CA PRO A 169 4.91 27.18 6.97
C PRO A 169 6.11 26.26 7.21
N GLU A 170 7.30 26.66 6.72
CA GLU A 170 8.54 25.91 6.85
C GLU A 170 8.99 25.83 8.32
N GLU A 171 9.03 26.97 9.03
CA GLU A 171 9.35 26.99 10.47
C GLU A 171 8.35 26.19 11.30
N PHE A 172 7.05 26.31 10.99
CA PHE A 172 6.01 25.53 11.66
C PHE A 172 6.25 24.03 11.48
N GLU A 173 6.65 23.60 10.28
CA GLU A 173 6.93 22.21 9.99
C GLU A 173 8.15 21.68 10.75
N GLU A 174 9.21 22.49 10.89
CA GLU A 174 10.38 22.13 11.70
C GLU A 174 10.01 21.91 13.17
N TRP A 175 9.21 22.80 13.75
CA TRP A 175 8.70 22.60 15.11
C TRP A 175 7.77 21.40 15.23
N LEU A 176 6.93 21.16 14.23
CA LEU A 176 6.09 19.96 14.18
C LEU A 176 6.94 18.68 14.11
N LYS A 177 8.09 18.69 13.42
CA LYS A 177 9.06 17.57 13.44
C LYS A 177 9.59 17.29 14.83
N LEU A 178 9.99 18.33 15.55
CA LEU A 178 10.47 18.19 16.93
C LEU A 178 9.38 17.67 17.87
N LEU A 179 8.16 18.18 17.75
CA LEU A 179 7.00 17.72 18.52
C LEU A 179 6.70 16.25 18.25
N GLN A 180 6.63 15.85 16.98
CA GLN A 180 6.38 14.45 16.62
C GLN A 180 7.50 13.54 17.13
N LYS A 181 8.77 13.96 17.06
CA LYS A 181 9.89 13.21 17.63
C LYS A 181 9.71 12.99 19.13
N LYS A 182 9.34 14.03 19.88
CA LYS A 182 9.08 13.95 21.33
C LYS A 182 7.90 13.04 21.66
N ILE A 183 6.82 13.10 20.88
CA ILE A 183 5.67 12.20 21.04
C ILE A 183 6.06 10.73 20.83
N HIS A 184 6.96 10.45 19.87
CA HIS A 184 7.44 9.10 19.62
C HIS A 184 8.41 8.59 20.69
N SER A 185 9.30 9.45 21.18
CA SER A 185 10.34 9.07 22.15
C SER A 185 9.79 8.87 23.56
N THR A 186 8.69 9.55 23.91
CA THR A 186 8.21 9.60 25.30
C THR A 186 6.77 9.13 25.39
N GLN A 187 6.57 7.87 25.81
CA GLN A 187 5.24 7.26 25.91
C GLN A 187 4.27 8.06 26.79
N GLU A 188 4.75 8.66 27.88
CA GLU A 188 3.96 9.53 28.74
C GLU A 188 3.51 10.79 28.00
N TYR A 189 4.44 11.50 27.33
CA TYR A 189 4.13 12.68 26.52
C TYR A 189 3.10 12.35 25.42
N ARG A 190 3.19 11.17 24.80
CA ARG A 190 2.19 10.68 23.84
C ARG A 190 0.80 10.61 24.45
N LYS A 191 0.66 10.13 25.68
CA LYS A 191 -0.64 10.07 26.38
C LYS A 191 -1.18 11.46 26.68
N HIS A 192 -0.31 12.39 27.12
CA HIS A 192 -0.69 13.80 27.27
C HIS A 192 -1.17 14.41 25.95
N PHE A 193 -0.48 14.13 24.85
CA PHE A 193 -0.84 14.65 23.53
C PHE A 193 -2.19 14.10 23.02
N LEU A 194 -2.46 12.81 23.23
CA LEU A 194 -3.76 12.23 22.89
C LEU A 194 -4.91 12.86 23.70
N ASN A 195 -4.68 13.16 24.98
CA ASN A 195 -5.66 13.88 25.80
C ASN A 195 -5.85 15.34 25.33
N TYR A 196 -4.77 16.00 24.93
CA TYR A 196 -4.82 17.32 24.30
C TYR A 196 -5.66 17.29 23.02
N LEU A 197 -5.50 16.28 22.14
CA LEU A 197 -6.32 16.13 20.94
C LEU A 197 -7.80 15.94 21.26
N LEU A 198 -8.14 15.10 22.25
CA LEU A 198 -9.53 14.90 22.68
C LEU A 198 -10.14 16.18 23.23
N TRP A 199 -9.40 16.90 24.07
CA TRP A 199 -9.83 18.19 24.61
C TRP A 199 -10.12 19.20 23.48
N LEU A 200 -9.18 19.37 22.55
CA LEU A 200 -9.34 20.33 21.45
C LEU A 200 -10.46 19.91 20.49
N THR A 201 -10.62 18.61 20.23
CA THR A 201 -11.74 18.07 19.42
C THR A 201 -13.09 18.43 20.03
N LYS A 202 -13.23 18.24 21.35
CA LYS A 202 -14.44 18.62 22.08
C LYS A 202 -14.70 20.13 22.03
N LEU A 203 -13.66 20.94 22.19
CA LEU A 203 -13.79 22.40 22.12
C LEU A 203 -14.28 22.83 20.74
N VAL A 204 -13.61 22.39 19.67
CA VAL A 204 -13.97 22.76 18.29
C VAL A 204 -15.36 22.28 17.94
N PHE A 205 -15.75 21.07 18.37
CA PHE A 205 -17.12 20.58 18.20
C PHE A 205 -18.14 21.56 18.79
N ARG A 206 -17.99 21.95 20.07
CA ARG A 206 -18.90 22.91 20.73
C ARG A 206 -18.93 24.26 20.03
N LEU A 207 -17.77 24.73 19.56
CA LEU A 207 -17.68 25.99 18.81
C LEU A 207 -18.49 25.93 17.51
N VAL A 208 -18.49 24.80 16.83
CA VAL A 208 -19.18 24.61 15.55
C VAL A 208 -20.67 24.28 15.75
N SER A 209 -21.02 23.49 16.76
CA SER A 209 -22.40 23.07 17.02
C SER A 209 -23.21 24.15 17.75
N ASP A 210 -22.67 24.69 18.84
CA ASP A 210 -23.46 25.46 19.82
C ASP A 210 -23.15 26.96 19.75
N MET A 211 -21.90 27.32 19.45
CA MET A 211 -21.38 28.67 19.67
C MET A 211 -21.06 29.44 18.37
N TRP A 212 -21.41 28.89 17.21
CA TRP A 212 -20.96 29.39 15.91
C TRP A 212 -21.37 30.85 15.64
N GLU A 213 -22.53 31.29 16.15
CA GLU A 213 -23.05 32.65 15.99
C GLU A 213 -22.97 33.51 17.27
N MET A 214 -22.32 33.03 18.33
CA MET A 214 -22.18 33.80 19.57
C MET A 214 -21.22 34.97 19.36
N LYS A 215 -21.69 36.19 19.66
CA LYS A 215 -20.88 37.43 19.52
C LYS A 215 -19.89 37.63 20.67
N ASN A 216 -20.25 37.20 21.89
CA ASN A 216 -19.50 37.48 23.12
C ASN A 216 -18.68 36.26 23.56
N LEU A 217 -17.80 35.79 22.69
CA LEU A 217 -16.91 34.68 22.99
C LEU A 217 -15.62 35.17 23.67
N PRO A 218 -15.04 34.40 24.59
CA PRO A 218 -13.72 34.73 25.10
C PRO A 218 -12.71 34.72 23.96
N LYS A 219 -11.65 35.54 24.10
CA LYS A 219 -10.69 35.85 23.03
C LYS A 219 -10.14 34.61 22.33
N PHE A 220 -9.85 33.55 23.09
CA PHE A 220 -9.32 32.30 22.56
C PHE A 220 -10.30 31.61 21.59
N GLN A 221 -11.54 31.42 22.00
CA GLN A 221 -12.60 30.82 21.19
C GLN A 221 -12.99 31.70 20.01
N ALA A 222 -13.07 33.01 20.22
CA ALA A 222 -13.33 33.98 19.17
C ALA A 222 -12.28 33.89 18.06
N THR A 223 -11.01 33.70 18.44
CA THR A 223 -9.90 33.53 17.48
C THR A 223 -10.08 32.25 16.66
N ILE A 224 -10.40 31.11 17.30
CA ILE A 224 -10.64 29.85 16.60
C ILE A 224 -11.84 29.96 15.65
N ILE A 225 -12.99 30.48 16.12
CA ILE A 225 -14.18 30.64 15.27
C ILE A 225 -13.92 31.58 14.10
N LYS A 226 -13.22 32.70 14.33
CA LYS A 226 -12.88 33.64 13.26
C LYS A 226 -12.01 32.97 12.20
N ASP A 227 -11.04 32.16 12.61
CA ASP A 227 -10.22 31.39 11.69
C ASP A 227 -11.05 30.36 10.90
N LEU A 228 -11.87 29.56 11.59
CA LEU A 228 -12.71 28.53 10.97
C LEU A 228 -13.77 29.10 10.01
N LYS A 229 -14.33 30.28 10.30
CA LYS A 229 -15.27 30.98 9.40
C LYS A 229 -14.61 31.43 8.10
N ASN A 230 -13.32 31.78 8.16
CA ASN A 230 -12.53 32.19 7.00
C ASN A 230 -11.79 31.01 6.34
N TYR A 231 -11.92 29.81 6.90
CA TYR A 231 -11.23 28.62 6.41
C TYR A 231 -12.02 28.03 5.23
N PRO A 232 -11.48 28.05 4.00
CA PRO A 232 -12.22 27.64 2.81
C PRO A 232 -12.45 26.13 2.85
N TRP A 233 -13.68 25.72 3.16
CA TRP A 233 -14.13 24.35 3.01
C TRP A 233 -14.77 24.20 1.63
N TYR A 234 -13.99 23.73 0.67
CA TYR A 234 -14.52 23.34 -0.64
C TYR A 234 -15.18 21.97 -0.49
N GLY A 235 -16.51 21.92 -0.42
CA GLY A 235 -17.28 20.68 -0.31
C GLY A 235 -17.16 19.71 -1.51
N GLY A 236 -16.20 19.94 -2.41
CA GLY A 236 -16.01 19.19 -3.66
C GLY A 236 -14.72 18.35 -3.67
N HIS A 237 -14.91 17.03 -3.77
CA HIS A 237 -14.02 16.02 -4.36
C HIS A 237 -12.52 15.93 -3.99
N GLU A 238 -11.97 16.70 -3.05
CA GLU A 238 -10.66 16.36 -2.48
C GLU A 238 -10.78 15.07 -1.66
N SER A 239 -10.30 13.96 -2.21
CA SER A 239 -10.29 12.68 -1.51
C SER A 239 -9.56 12.82 -0.17
N SER A 240 -10.15 12.28 0.90
CA SER A 240 -9.62 12.27 2.28
C SER A 240 -8.23 11.63 2.45
N ILE A 241 -7.60 11.18 1.35
CA ILE A 241 -6.32 10.49 1.31
C ILE A 241 -5.11 11.46 1.27
N ASP A 242 -5.29 12.72 0.86
CA ASP A 242 -4.18 13.66 0.61
C ASP A 242 -3.86 14.65 1.75
N GLU A 243 -4.54 14.57 2.89
CA GLU A 243 -4.34 15.54 3.99
C GLU A 243 -3.01 15.41 4.71
N PHE A 244 -2.51 14.19 4.72
CA PHE A 244 -1.32 13.83 5.47
C PHE A 244 -0.36 13.04 4.59
N GLU A 245 0.78 13.65 4.27
CA GLU A 245 1.84 12.95 3.54
C GLU A 245 2.63 12.05 4.50
N PRO A 246 2.79 10.74 4.22
CA PRO A 246 3.70 9.89 4.98
C PRO A 246 5.14 10.45 4.86
N ARG A 247 5.82 10.70 5.98
CA ARG A 247 7.18 11.29 5.97
C ARG A 247 8.18 10.48 5.15
N GLU A 248 8.14 9.15 5.24
CA GLU A 248 8.99 8.27 4.44
C GLU A 248 8.76 8.41 2.92
N ASN A 249 7.59 8.89 2.51
CA ASN A 249 7.27 9.01 1.09
C ASN A 249 8.00 10.17 0.43
N ASN A 250 8.39 11.25 1.14
CA ASN A 250 9.07 12.37 0.48
C ASN A 250 10.52 12.05 0.08
N PHE A 251 11.30 11.35 0.92
CA PHE A 251 12.63 10.90 0.52
C PHE A 251 12.55 9.84 -0.61
N LYS A 252 11.65 8.86 -0.48
CA LYS A 252 11.40 7.85 -1.53
C LYS A 252 10.88 8.50 -2.82
N ARG A 253 10.04 9.53 -2.73
CA ARG A 253 9.53 10.32 -3.86
C ARG A 253 10.66 11.10 -4.51
N ASN A 254 11.46 11.87 -3.77
CA ASN A 254 12.57 12.64 -4.32
C ASN A 254 13.58 11.74 -5.04
N ASN A 255 13.91 10.58 -4.47
CA ASN A 255 14.77 9.59 -5.13
C ASN A 255 14.10 9.01 -6.38
N SER A 256 12.79 8.75 -6.35
CA SER A 256 12.04 8.27 -7.52
C SER A 256 11.99 9.33 -8.62
N VAL A 257 11.69 10.59 -8.29
CA VAL A 257 11.69 11.73 -9.22
C VAL A 257 13.07 11.90 -9.83
N LYS A 258 14.13 11.93 -9.02
CA LYS A 258 15.52 12.02 -9.50
C LYS A 258 15.87 10.87 -10.44
N SER A 259 15.56 9.63 -10.05
CA SER A 259 15.75 8.42 -10.86
C SER A 259 15.01 8.48 -12.19
N PHE A 260 13.74 8.89 -12.20
CA PHE A 260 12.96 9.06 -13.42
C PHE A 260 13.47 10.20 -14.30
N ASN A 261 13.91 11.31 -13.71
CA ASN A 261 14.52 12.42 -14.42
C ASN A 261 15.82 11.99 -15.10
N ASN A 262 16.68 11.28 -14.39
CA ASN A 262 17.90 10.70 -14.95
C ASN A 262 17.59 9.74 -16.09
N LYS A 263 16.63 8.83 -15.90
CA LYS A 263 16.17 7.91 -16.94
C LYS A 263 15.71 8.65 -18.19
N PHE A 264 14.91 9.69 -18.02
CA PHE A 264 14.40 10.53 -19.11
C PHE A 264 15.53 11.22 -19.87
N LYS A 265 16.47 11.86 -19.16
CA LYS A 265 17.62 12.52 -19.76
C LYS A 265 18.44 11.53 -20.60
N ILE A 266 18.71 10.34 -20.07
CA ILE A 266 19.44 9.30 -20.81
C ILE A 266 18.65 8.88 -22.06
N ILE A 267 17.37 8.53 -21.95
CA ILE A 267 16.57 8.08 -23.11
C ILE A 267 16.50 9.13 -24.22
N ASN A 268 16.47 10.43 -23.88
CA ASN A 268 16.45 11.51 -24.87
C ASN A 268 17.79 11.82 -25.50
N ASN A 269 18.91 11.54 -24.82
CA ASN A 269 20.24 11.98 -25.26
C ASN A 269 21.15 10.82 -25.70
N ILE A 270 20.82 9.56 -25.38
CA ILE A 270 21.66 8.40 -25.73
C ILE A 270 21.88 8.32 -27.25
N TYR A 271 23.15 8.11 -27.63
CA TYR A 271 23.70 8.25 -28.98
C TYR A 271 23.34 9.59 -29.64
N GLN A 272 23.68 10.69 -28.97
CA GLN A 272 23.43 12.05 -29.48
C GLN A 272 21.96 12.28 -29.85
N GLY A 273 21.05 11.68 -29.09
CA GLY A 273 19.61 11.78 -29.29
C GLY A 273 19.05 10.98 -30.47
N LYS A 274 19.78 9.99 -30.98
CA LYS A 274 19.35 9.09 -32.08
C LYS A 274 17.89 8.60 -31.93
N TYR A 275 17.47 8.25 -30.72
CA TYR A 275 16.13 7.70 -30.46
C TYR A 275 15.07 8.72 -30.06
N LYS A 276 15.43 10.00 -29.82
CA LYS A 276 14.52 11.11 -29.53
C LYS A 276 13.40 10.78 -28.53
N GLY A 277 13.72 10.07 -27.44
CA GLY A 277 12.71 9.74 -26.42
C GLY A 277 11.81 8.55 -26.79
N THR A 278 12.20 7.71 -27.74
CA THR A 278 11.33 6.64 -28.29
C THR A 278 11.94 5.26 -28.15
N CYS A 279 11.10 4.23 -28.26
CA CYS A 279 11.57 2.85 -28.38
C CYS A 279 12.30 2.64 -29.71
N ALA A 280 13.52 2.10 -29.66
CA ALA A 280 14.35 1.82 -30.83
C ALA A 280 13.70 0.86 -31.86
N HIS A 281 12.73 0.03 -31.45
CA HIS A 281 12.07 -0.93 -32.35
C HIS A 281 10.70 -0.51 -32.87
N CYS A 282 9.96 0.34 -32.15
CA CYS A 282 8.56 0.62 -32.50
C CYS A 282 8.15 2.08 -32.34
N ASN A 283 9.10 2.97 -32.06
CA ASN A 283 8.92 4.42 -31.98
C ASN A 283 7.86 4.89 -30.96
N ILE A 284 7.38 4.03 -30.06
CA ILE A 284 6.42 4.44 -29.03
C ILE A 284 7.05 5.49 -28.09
N LYS A 285 6.29 6.56 -27.82
CA LYS A 285 6.72 7.73 -27.03
C LYS A 285 6.22 7.71 -25.59
N LEU A 286 5.98 6.54 -25.01
CA LEU A 286 5.55 6.39 -23.62
C LEU A 286 6.77 6.13 -22.73
N LEU A 287 7.47 7.19 -22.33
CA LEU A 287 8.78 7.12 -21.65
C LEU A 287 8.76 6.29 -20.35
N HIS A 288 7.66 6.35 -19.59
CA HIS A 288 7.50 5.54 -18.38
C HIS A 288 7.48 4.02 -18.66
N THR A 289 7.24 3.61 -19.92
CA THR A 289 7.25 2.21 -20.36
C THR A 289 8.60 1.75 -20.93
N ILE A 290 9.48 2.69 -21.28
CA ILE A 290 10.80 2.42 -21.87
C ILE A 290 11.75 1.88 -20.81
N ASP A 291 12.53 0.86 -21.13
CA ASP A 291 13.63 0.29 -20.36
C ASP A 291 14.94 0.32 -21.18
N PHE A 292 16.05 0.05 -20.50
CA PHE A 292 17.37 -0.07 -21.08
C PHE A 292 17.67 -1.53 -21.41
N HIS A 293 18.01 -1.81 -22.66
CA HIS A 293 18.32 -3.14 -23.17
C HIS A 293 19.75 -3.23 -23.68
N HIS A 294 20.55 -4.12 -23.11
CA HIS A 294 21.87 -4.46 -23.62
C HIS A 294 21.72 -5.31 -24.90
N THR A 295 22.13 -4.78 -26.06
CA THR A 295 22.12 -5.58 -27.30
C THR A 295 23.18 -6.67 -27.30
N ASP A 296 24.24 -6.47 -26.51
CA ASP A 296 25.28 -7.45 -26.25
C ASP A 296 25.37 -7.71 -24.74
N SER A 297 24.97 -8.93 -24.33
CA SER A 297 24.98 -9.30 -22.91
C SER A 297 26.38 -9.46 -22.34
N THR A 298 27.42 -9.62 -23.18
CA THR A 298 28.80 -9.79 -22.72
C THR A 298 29.42 -8.46 -22.26
N LEU A 299 28.93 -7.33 -22.80
CA LEU A 299 29.36 -5.99 -22.43
C LEU A 299 28.69 -5.46 -21.16
N LYS A 300 27.77 -6.22 -20.55
CA LYS A 300 26.97 -5.75 -19.42
C LYS A 300 27.79 -5.76 -18.13
N GLU A 301 28.32 -4.60 -17.75
CA GLU A 301 28.99 -4.39 -16.46
C GLU A 301 27.97 -3.94 -15.39
N ASN A 302 26.93 -3.21 -15.81
CA ASN A 302 25.99 -2.56 -14.90
C ASN A 302 24.51 -2.83 -15.18
N THR A 303 23.67 -2.40 -14.23
CA THR A 303 22.21 -2.40 -14.39
C THR A 303 21.66 -1.02 -14.05
N TRP A 304 20.52 -0.65 -14.64
CA TRP A 304 19.82 0.57 -14.28
C TRP A 304 19.61 0.72 -12.77
N LYS A 305 19.26 -0.36 -12.06
CA LYS A 305 19.06 -0.34 -10.60
C LYS A 305 20.31 0.09 -9.83
N LYS A 306 21.51 -0.25 -10.32
CA LYS A 306 22.79 0.16 -9.71
C LYS A 306 23.16 1.62 -10.04
N ARG A 307 22.65 2.17 -11.14
CA ARG A 307 23.05 3.46 -11.70
C ARG A 307 21.99 4.56 -11.58
N ASN A 308 20.76 4.24 -11.18
CA ASN A 308 19.65 5.19 -11.18
C ASN A 308 19.86 6.46 -10.32
N ASN A 309 20.74 6.40 -9.33
CA ASN A 309 21.10 7.51 -8.46
C ASN A 309 22.41 8.22 -8.85
N LYS A 310 23.14 7.72 -9.85
CA LYS A 310 24.39 8.29 -10.36
C LYS A 310 24.12 9.47 -11.29
N ASP A 311 25.18 10.18 -11.68
CA ASP A 311 25.06 11.21 -12.71
C ASP A 311 24.57 10.59 -14.02
N TRP A 312 23.67 11.28 -14.70
CA TRP A 312 23.01 10.75 -15.89
C TRP A 312 23.94 10.77 -17.11
N LYS A 313 24.91 11.69 -17.21
CA LYS A 313 25.89 11.75 -18.29
C LYS A 313 26.88 10.59 -18.17
N GLU A 314 27.43 10.38 -16.98
CA GLU A 314 28.30 9.23 -16.67
C GLU A 314 27.58 7.89 -16.94
N THR A 315 26.28 7.82 -16.61
CA THR A 315 25.47 6.63 -16.90
C THR A 315 25.20 6.46 -18.39
N MET A 316 25.00 7.55 -19.13
CA MET A 316 24.78 7.54 -20.58
C MET A 316 26.03 7.09 -21.34
N GLU A 317 27.20 7.65 -21.03
CA GLU A 317 28.49 7.25 -21.65
C GLU A 317 28.77 5.76 -21.43
N LEU A 318 28.55 5.27 -20.20
CA LEU A 318 28.64 3.85 -19.91
C LEU A 318 27.65 3.03 -20.74
N PHE A 319 26.38 3.45 -20.81
CA PHE A 319 25.36 2.75 -21.61
C PHE A 319 25.69 2.72 -23.10
N GLU A 320 26.30 3.77 -23.65
CA GLU A 320 26.79 3.78 -25.03
C GLU A 320 27.94 2.78 -25.24
N LYS A 321 28.91 2.74 -24.30
CA LYS A 321 29.98 1.72 -24.29
C LYS A 321 29.43 0.30 -24.21
N GLU A 322 28.41 0.07 -23.38
CA GLU A 322 27.73 -1.21 -23.20
C GLU A 322 26.73 -1.55 -24.33
N LYS A 323 26.65 -0.72 -25.39
CA LYS A 323 25.69 -0.87 -26.52
C LYS A 323 24.23 -1.00 -26.06
N VAL A 324 23.84 -0.23 -25.05
CA VAL A 324 22.47 -0.21 -24.53
C VAL A 324 21.57 0.58 -25.47
N ILE A 325 20.36 0.09 -25.72
CA ILE A 325 19.31 0.80 -26.48
C ILE A 325 18.02 0.95 -25.66
N PRO A 326 17.24 2.03 -25.87
CA PRO A 326 15.95 2.22 -25.20
C PRO A 326 14.85 1.39 -25.88
N LEU A 327 14.23 0.46 -25.15
CA LEU A 327 13.11 -0.36 -25.65
C LEU A 327 11.87 -0.20 -24.78
N CYS A 328 10.68 -0.11 -25.37
CA CYS A 328 9.44 -0.22 -24.59
C CYS A 328 9.32 -1.60 -23.95
N GLY A 329 8.60 -1.71 -22.84
CA GLY A 329 8.40 -2.96 -22.12
C GLY A 329 7.99 -4.13 -23.01
N ASN A 330 7.10 -3.90 -23.99
CA ASN A 330 6.69 -4.95 -24.94
C ASN A 330 7.85 -5.43 -25.84
N CYS A 331 8.64 -4.52 -26.40
CA CYS A 331 9.81 -4.87 -27.23
C CYS A 331 10.89 -5.52 -26.37
N HIS A 332 11.15 -4.95 -25.18
CA HIS A 332 12.13 -5.48 -24.24
C HIS A 332 11.82 -6.92 -23.83
N SER A 333 10.55 -7.23 -23.51
CA SER A 333 10.13 -8.61 -23.21
C SER A 333 10.30 -9.57 -24.38
N ARG A 334 10.14 -9.10 -25.63
CA ARG A 334 10.35 -9.92 -26.83
C ARG A 334 11.83 -10.24 -27.06
N GLU A 335 12.71 -9.25 -26.90
CA GLU A 335 14.16 -9.46 -27.11
C GLU A 335 14.78 -10.34 -26.01
N GLN A 336 14.26 -10.28 -24.77
CA GLN A 336 14.81 -11.05 -23.65
C GLN A 336 14.54 -12.56 -23.72
N VAL A 337 13.51 -13.02 -24.45
CA VAL A 337 13.07 -14.43 -24.40
C VAL A 337 13.66 -15.28 -25.54
N LYS A 338 14.98 -15.47 -25.53
CA LYS A 338 15.71 -16.27 -26.55
C LYS A 338 15.04 -17.61 -26.89
N LEU A 339 14.64 -18.38 -25.87
CA LEU A 339 13.98 -19.68 -26.07
C LEU A 339 12.65 -19.53 -26.83
N PHE A 340 11.80 -18.56 -26.49
CA PHE A 340 10.57 -18.34 -27.24
C PHE A 340 10.88 -18.01 -28.71
N ASN A 341 11.89 -17.18 -28.97
CA ASN A 341 12.26 -16.80 -30.33
C ASN A 341 12.76 -17.99 -31.17
N ASN A 342 13.54 -18.90 -30.56
CA ASN A 342 14.05 -20.11 -31.22
C ASN A 342 12.93 -21.11 -31.58
N TYR A 343 11.84 -21.13 -30.82
CA TYR A 343 10.73 -22.08 -30.97
C TYR A 343 9.40 -21.39 -31.30
N LYS A 344 9.43 -20.16 -31.84
CA LYS A 344 8.22 -19.37 -32.10
C LYS A 344 7.32 -20.02 -33.15
N ASP A 345 7.90 -20.74 -34.09
CA ASP A 345 7.22 -21.43 -35.19
C ASP A 345 6.29 -22.52 -34.66
N ILE A 346 6.75 -23.32 -33.70
CA ILE A 346 5.93 -24.33 -33.03
C ILE A 346 4.97 -23.69 -32.01
N ILE A 347 5.47 -22.76 -31.18
CA ILE A 347 4.65 -22.14 -30.12
C ILE A 347 3.47 -21.34 -30.69
N LEU A 348 3.66 -20.66 -31.83
CA LEU A 348 2.63 -19.85 -32.49
C LEU A 348 1.96 -20.57 -33.67
N ARG A 349 2.23 -21.87 -33.88
CA ARG A 349 1.60 -22.65 -34.96
C ARG A 349 0.08 -22.49 -34.94
N LYS A 350 -0.50 -22.22 -36.12
CA LYS A 350 -1.96 -22.19 -36.29
C LYS A 350 -2.52 -23.58 -36.04
N ASN A 351 -3.74 -23.65 -35.49
CA ASN A 351 -4.46 -24.91 -35.26
C ASN A 351 -3.70 -25.91 -34.37
N LEU A 352 -2.72 -25.45 -33.59
CA LEU A 352 -1.95 -26.32 -32.71
C LEU A 352 -2.85 -27.02 -31.69
N PHE A 353 -3.84 -26.31 -31.15
CA PHE A 353 -4.77 -26.85 -30.14
C PHE A 353 -5.96 -27.62 -30.73
N GLU A 354 -6.00 -27.81 -32.05
CA GLU A 354 -6.91 -28.78 -32.71
C GLU A 354 -6.28 -30.19 -32.75
N LYS A 355 -5.00 -30.32 -32.40
CA LYS A 355 -4.26 -31.58 -32.34
C LYS A 355 -4.45 -32.27 -31.00
N THR A 356 -4.25 -33.58 -30.98
CA THR A 356 -4.22 -34.35 -29.72
C THR A 356 -2.95 -34.02 -28.91
N GLU A 357 -2.96 -34.38 -27.63
CA GLU A 357 -1.80 -34.20 -26.74
C GLU A 357 -0.55 -34.86 -27.34
N GLU A 358 -0.68 -36.10 -27.80
CA GLU A 358 0.40 -36.91 -28.35
C GLU A 358 0.99 -36.27 -29.60
N GLN A 359 0.13 -35.74 -30.48
CA GLN A 359 0.57 -35.03 -31.68
C GLN A 359 1.31 -33.73 -31.35
N ILE A 360 0.88 -33.00 -30.33
CA ILE A 360 1.60 -31.80 -29.88
C ILE A 360 2.94 -32.20 -29.26
N ASP A 361 2.96 -33.25 -28.44
CA ASP A 361 4.17 -33.75 -27.78
C ASP A 361 5.21 -34.23 -28.80
N GLU A 362 4.78 -34.98 -29.81
CA GLU A 362 5.60 -35.44 -30.92
C GLU A 362 6.17 -34.27 -31.73
N LEU A 363 5.37 -33.23 -32.00
CA LEU A 363 5.84 -32.01 -32.67
C LEU A 363 6.94 -31.32 -31.85
N ILE A 364 6.79 -31.24 -30.53
CA ILE A 364 7.80 -30.64 -29.66
C ILE A 364 9.05 -31.51 -29.64
N TYR A 365 8.89 -32.82 -29.47
CA TYR A 365 10.00 -33.78 -29.45
C TYR A 365 10.83 -33.69 -30.73
N ASN A 366 10.18 -33.75 -31.90
CA ASN A 366 10.84 -33.64 -33.20
C ASN A 366 11.60 -32.33 -33.39
N LYS A 367 11.18 -31.25 -32.72
CA LYS A 367 11.84 -29.94 -32.79
C LYS A 367 13.07 -29.83 -31.88
N VAL A 368 13.15 -30.66 -30.83
CA VAL A 368 14.22 -30.56 -29.81
C VAL A 368 15.16 -31.76 -29.79
N LYS A 369 14.82 -32.87 -30.47
CA LYS A 369 15.54 -34.16 -30.39
C LYS A 369 17.04 -34.07 -30.72
N ASP A 370 17.44 -33.09 -31.52
CA ASP A 370 18.83 -32.93 -31.97
C ASP A 370 19.75 -32.26 -30.92
N HIS A 371 19.22 -31.79 -29.79
CA HIS A 371 20.06 -31.34 -28.68
C HIS A 371 20.35 -32.48 -27.68
N GLU A 372 21.30 -32.24 -26.77
CA GLU A 372 21.66 -33.19 -25.71
C GLU A 372 20.44 -33.56 -24.83
N SER A 373 20.36 -34.83 -24.43
CA SER A 373 19.16 -35.42 -23.80
C SER A 373 18.63 -34.68 -22.58
N HIS A 374 19.52 -34.15 -21.73
CA HIS A 374 19.13 -33.38 -20.54
C HIS A 374 18.66 -31.96 -20.89
N TYR A 375 19.22 -31.36 -21.93
CA TYR A 375 18.82 -30.06 -22.47
C TYR A 375 17.42 -30.15 -23.10
N ASN A 376 17.11 -31.26 -23.78
CA ASN A 376 15.81 -31.54 -24.39
C ASN A 376 14.66 -31.47 -23.39
N ARG A 377 14.82 -32.06 -22.21
CA ARG A 377 13.78 -32.05 -21.15
C ARG A 377 13.46 -30.62 -20.69
N ASN A 378 14.50 -29.81 -20.46
CA ASN A 378 14.30 -28.42 -20.04
C ASN A 378 13.68 -27.58 -21.16
N ILE A 379 14.15 -27.70 -22.40
CA ILE A 379 13.54 -26.99 -23.53
C ILE A 379 12.08 -27.38 -23.68
N LYS A 380 11.78 -28.69 -23.75
CA LYS A 380 10.41 -29.21 -23.87
C LYS A 380 9.51 -28.61 -22.81
N PHE A 381 9.92 -28.67 -21.55
CA PHE A 381 9.20 -28.06 -20.44
C PHE A 381 8.94 -26.55 -20.65
N ARG A 382 9.95 -25.78 -21.10
CA ARG A 382 9.79 -24.35 -21.38
C ARG A 382 8.87 -24.06 -22.57
N ILE A 383 8.90 -24.87 -23.62
CA ILE A 383 7.95 -24.79 -24.73
C ILE A 383 6.53 -25.05 -24.19
N THR A 384 6.33 -26.09 -23.39
CA THR A 384 5.06 -26.39 -22.72
C THR A 384 4.58 -25.22 -21.85
N GLU A 385 5.47 -24.55 -21.08
CA GLU A 385 5.11 -23.34 -20.31
C GLU A 385 4.54 -22.23 -21.21
N TRP A 386 5.11 -22.03 -22.40
CA TRP A 386 4.61 -21.04 -23.37
C TRP A 386 3.30 -21.47 -24.01
N LEU A 387 3.13 -22.76 -24.32
CA LEU A 387 1.87 -23.30 -24.84
C LEU A 387 0.74 -23.17 -23.82
N LYS A 388 1.00 -23.47 -22.54
CA LYS A 388 0.04 -23.22 -21.44
C LYS A 388 -0.34 -21.74 -21.37
N LYS A 389 0.65 -20.84 -21.34
CA LYS A 389 0.40 -19.39 -21.32
C LYS A 389 -0.43 -18.94 -22.51
N ARG A 390 -0.10 -19.41 -23.71
CA ARG A 390 -0.82 -19.13 -24.94
C ARG A 390 -2.28 -19.59 -24.85
N SER A 391 -2.50 -20.85 -24.47
CA SER A 391 -3.84 -21.44 -24.38
C SER A 391 -4.73 -20.70 -23.39
N VAL A 392 -4.21 -20.41 -22.19
CA VAL A 392 -4.91 -19.62 -21.17
C VAL A 392 -5.31 -18.24 -21.71
N ILE A 393 -4.42 -17.58 -22.47
CA ILE A 393 -4.70 -16.25 -23.01
C ILE A 393 -5.71 -16.29 -24.17
N GLU A 394 -5.59 -17.27 -25.06
CA GLU A 394 -6.54 -17.47 -26.16
C GLU A 394 -7.95 -17.78 -25.63
N GLN A 395 -8.06 -18.60 -24.58
CA GLN A 395 -9.34 -18.98 -23.98
C GLN A 395 -9.97 -17.86 -23.15
N LEU A 396 -9.25 -17.27 -22.19
CA LEU A 396 -9.86 -16.32 -21.25
C LEU A 396 -9.91 -14.86 -21.74
N TYR A 397 -9.06 -14.48 -22.70
CA TYR A 397 -8.84 -13.07 -23.04
C TYR A 397 -8.77 -12.82 -24.56
N ASP A 398 -9.42 -13.67 -25.35
CA ASP A 398 -9.45 -13.61 -26.83
C ASP A 398 -8.06 -13.47 -27.47
N GLY A 399 -7.02 -14.05 -26.85
CA GLY A 399 -5.67 -14.00 -27.39
C GLY A 399 -5.03 -12.61 -27.36
N LYS A 400 -5.54 -11.64 -26.60
CA LYS A 400 -5.08 -10.24 -26.64
C LYS A 400 -4.95 -9.56 -25.29
N CYS A 401 -4.22 -8.44 -25.27
CA CYS A 401 -4.18 -7.50 -24.16
C CYS A 401 -5.53 -6.81 -24.02
N ILE A 402 -6.19 -6.96 -22.88
CA ILE A 402 -7.46 -6.30 -22.55
C ILE A 402 -7.28 -4.78 -22.51
N GLY A 403 -6.15 -4.29 -21.97
CA GLY A 403 -5.92 -2.86 -21.82
C GLY A 403 -5.86 -2.06 -23.12
N CYS A 404 -5.24 -2.60 -24.18
CA CYS A 404 -5.05 -1.85 -25.43
C CYS A 404 -5.55 -2.55 -26.70
N GLY A 405 -5.89 -3.84 -26.66
CA GLY A 405 -6.27 -4.65 -27.82
C GLY A 405 -5.17 -4.89 -28.87
N LYS A 406 -4.11 -4.05 -28.91
CA LYS A 406 -3.09 -4.01 -29.98
C LYS A 406 -2.04 -5.12 -29.90
N ILE A 407 -1.84 -5.71 -28.73
CA ILE A 407 -0.87 -6.79 -28.51
C ILE A 407 -1.63 -8.09 -28.36
N THR A 408 -1.36 -9.02 -29.27
CA THR A 408 -1.96 -10.35 -29.32
C THR A 408 -0.91 -11.42 -29.07
N VAL A 409 -1.35 -12.65 -28.79
CA VAL A 409 -0.51 -13.85 -28.72
C VAL A 409 0.36 -13.98 -29.96
N LYS A 410 -0.23 -13.82 -31.15
CA LYS A 410 0.48 -13.95 -32.43
C LYS A 410 1.52 -12.85 -32.64
N LYS A 411 1.25 -11.64 -32.15
CA LYS A 411 2.15 -10.50 -32.33
C LYS A 411 3.29 -10.49 -31.31
N ASN A 412 3.01 -10.76 -30.03
CA ASN A 412 4.00 -10.70 -28.94
C ASN A 412 3.50 -11.39 -27.65
N LEU A 413 3.31 -12.71 -27.68
CA LEU A 413 3.00 -13.52 -26.48
C LEU A 413 3.94 -13.25 -25.27
N PRO A 414 5.26 -13.04 -25.45
CA PRO A 414 6.16 -12.73 -24.34
C PRO A 414 5.75 -11.48 -23.54
N ALA A 415 5.18 -10.48 -24.22
CA ALA A 415 4.79 -9.24 -23.59
C ALA A 415 3.49 -9.30 -22.80
N LEU A 416 2.70 -10.38 -22.88
CA LEU A 416 1.43 -10.50 -22.17
C LEU A 416 1.64 -10.99 -20.73
N GLN A 417 0.96 -10.39 -19.76
CA GLN A 417 1.08 -10.63 -18.32
C GLN A 417 -0.31 -10.64 -17.67
N PHE A 418 -0.47 -11.37 -16.57
CA PHE A 418 -1.70 -11.39 -15.79
C PHE A 418 -1.64 -10.31 -14.70
N HIS A 419 -2.73 -9.57 -14.52
CA HIS A 419 -2.85 -8.45 -13.59
C HIS A 419 -4.16 -8.58 -12.81
N HIS A 420 -4.13 -8.39 -11.49
CA HIS A 420 -5.34 -8.44 -10.65
C HIS A 420 -6.15 -7.14 -10.85
N ARG A 421 -7.43 -7.26 -11.24
CA ARG A 421 -8.30 -6.11 -11.49
C ARG A 421 -8.69 -5.41 -10.19
N SER A 422 -9.13 -6.18 -9.20
CA SER A 422 -9.38 -5.64 -7.86
C SER A 422 -8.06 -5.22 -7.23
N GLY A 423 -7.98 -3.99 -6.71
CA GLY A 423 -6.78 -3.47 -6.03
C GLY A 423 -6.41 -4.19 -4.74
N LYS A 424 -6.93 -5.42 -4.49
CA LYS A 424 -6.35 -6.39 -3.54
C LYS A 424 -4.85 -6.37 -3.78
N LYS A 425 -4.10 -6.09 -2.72
CA LYS A 425 -2.67 -5.84 -2.87
C LYS A 425 -2.08 -7.07 -3.52
N GLU A 426 -1.44 -6.87 -4.67
CA GLU A 426 -0.59 -7.86 -5.33
C GLU A 426 0.42 -8.51 -4.35
N ALA A 427 0.71 -7.83 -3.24
CA ALA A 427 1.49 -8.33 -2.11
C ALA A 427 0.82 -9.50 -1.36
N ASP A 428 -0.51 -9.50 -1.25
CA ASP A 428 -1.30 -10.49 -0.52
C ASP A 428 -1.68 -11.67 -1.43
N SER A 429 -1.75 -11.45 -2.75
CA SER A 429 -2.00 -12.53 -3.71
C SER A 429 -0.82 -13.50 -3.74
N LYS A 430 -1.11 -14.76 -3.43
CA LYS A 430 -0.15 -15.85 -3.59
C LYS A 430 0.04 -16.23 -5.07
N LEU A 431 -0.88 -15.79 -5.94
CA LEU A 431 -0.93 -16.15 -7.36
C LEU A 431 0.13 -15.37 -8.15
N LYS A 432 1.19 -16.08 -8.54
CA LYS A 432 2.22 -15.54 -9.44
C LYS A 432 2.43 -16.53 -10.56
N TRP A 433 2.58 -16.06 -11.80
CA TRP A 433 2.76 -16.93 -12.98
C TRP A 433 3.81 -18.02 -12.76
N HIS A 434 4.97 -17.65 -12.17
CA HIS A 434 6.05 -18.62 -11.93
C HIS A 434 5.69 -19.77 -10.98
N LYS A 435 4.65 -19.61 -10.15
CA LYS A 435 4.12 -20.65 -9.26
C LYS A 435 3.08 -21.51 -9.97
N ILE A 436 2.19 -20.88 -10.73
CA ILE A 436 1.02 -21.55 -11.31
C ILE A 436 1.30 -22.17 -12.69
N LYS A 437 2.37 -21.77 -13.38
CA LYS A 437 2.76 -22.31 -14.70
C LYS A 437 3.01 -23.82 -14.73
N ARG A 438 3.15 -24.45 -13.56
CA ARG A 438 3.28 -25.91 -13.41
C ARG A 438 1.93 -26.62 -13.39
N TYR A 439 0.87 -25.95 -12.98
CA TYR A 439 -0.49 -26.51 -12.99
C TYR A 439 -0.94 -26.80 -14.43
N ASP A 440 -1.96 -27.64 -14.57
CA ASP A 440 -2.67 -27.82 -15.82
C ASP A 440 -3.44 -26.56 -16.21
N ILE A 441 -3.88 -26.49 -17.47
CA ILE A 441 -4.53 -25.29 -18.02
C ILE A 441 -5.84 -24.97 -17.29
N LYS A 442 -6.62 -26.00 -16.90
CA LYS A 442 -7.91 -25.81 -16.22
C LYS A 442 -7.70 -25.20 -14.84
N THR A 443 -6.76 -25.72 -14.06
CA THR A 443 -6.42 -25.16 -12.75
C THR A 443 -5.87 -23.74 -12.88
N ILE A 444 -4.99 -23.45 -13.86
CA ILE A 444 -4.51 -22.09 -14.11
C ILE A 444 -5.67 -21.14 -14.38
N CYS A 445 -6.58 -21.52 -15.29
CA CYS A 445 -7.72 -20.69 -15.64
C CYS A 445 -8.63 -20.45 -14.43
N ASN A 446 -8.98 -21.49 -13.67
CA ASN A 446 -9.81 -21.37 -12.47
C ASN A 446 -9.22 -20.42 -11.43
N GLU A 447 -7.91 -20.51 -11.18
CA GLU A 447 -7.24 -19.60 -10.24
C GLU A 447 -7.21 -18.16 -10.74
N LEU A 448 -7.01 -17.93 -12.04
CA LEU A 448 -7.06 -16.58 -12.62
C LEU A 448 -8.46 -15.96 -12.56
N ILE A 449 -9.51 -16.76 -12.80
CA ILE A 449 -10.91 -16.35 -12.67
C ILE A 449 -11.22 -15.98 -11.22
N LYS A 450 -10.88 -16.87 -10.29
CA LYS A 450 -11.10 -16.70 -8.84
C LYS A 450 -10.43 -15.44 -8.27
N GLU A 451 -9.23 -15.12 -8.75
CA GLU A 451 -8.48 -13.92 -8.33
C GLU A 451 -8.83 -12.67 -9.16
N ASP A 452 -9.82 -12.74 -10.06
CA ASP A 452 -10.24 -11.65 -10.95
C ASP A 452 -9.06 -11.01 -11.70
N CYS A 453 -8.32 -11.87 -12.40
CA CYS A 453 -7.19 -11.46 -13.22
C CYS A 453 -7.63 -11.03 -14.64
N VAL A 454 -6.87 -10.09 -15.22
CA VAL A 454 -6.96 -9.68 -16.63
C VAL A 454 -5.61 -9.85 -17.32
N CYS A 455 -5.62 -10.02 -18.65
CA CYS A 455 -4.39 -10.07 -19.44
C CYS A 455 -4.00 -8.68 -19.96
N LEU A 456 -2.82 -8.18 -19.59
CA LEU A 456 -2.26 -6.90 -20.05
C LEU A 456 -0.92 -7.10 -20.74
N CYS A 457 -0.61 -6.30 -21.76
CA CYS A 457 0.76 -6.21 -22.24
C CYS A 457 1.63 -5.43 -21.24
N VAL A 458 2.95 -5.66 -21.24
CA VAL A 458 3.90 -5.02 -20.31
C VAL A 458 3.77 -3.51 -20.29
N ASN A 459 3.56 -2.86 -21.45
CA ASN A 459 3.36 -1.41 -21.48
C ASN A 459 2.10 -0.99 -20.72
N CYS A 460 0.95 -1.63 -20.97
CA CYS A 460 -0.30 -1.33 -20.25
C CYS A 460 -0.17 -1.63 -18.75
N HIS A 461 0.47 -2.75 -18.42
CA HIS A 461 0.70 -3.16 -17.04
C HIS A 461 1.54 -2.11 -16.28
N LYS A 462 2.66 -1.66 -16.87
CA LYS A 462 3.47 -0.57 -16.31
C LYS A 462 2.68 0.73 -16.16
N THR A 463 1.86 1.10 -17.15
CA THR A 463 1.05 2.33 -17.10
C THR A 463 0.06 2.30 -15.92
N ILE A 464 -0.60 1.18 -15.67
CA ILE A 464 -1.53 1.03 -14.55
C ILE A 464 -0.82 1.11 -13.20
N HIS A 465 0.33 0.43 -13.05
CA HIS A 465 1.11 0.46 -11.82
C HIS A 465 1.87 1.77 -11.58
N PHE A 466 1.85 2.69 -12.54
CA PHE A 466 2.47 4.00 -12.37
C PHE A 466 1.55 4.92 -11.53
N LYS A 467 1.59 4.69 -10.21
CA LYS A 467 0.74 5.37 -9.20
C LYS A 467 1.06 6.87 -9.08
N ASN A 468 2.34 7.22 -9.09
CA ASN A 468 2.81 8.60 -8.92
C ASN A 468 2.95 9.34 -10.26
N ILE A 469 2.18 8.92 -11.26
CA ILE A 469 2.27 9.49 -12.60
C ILE A 469 1.93 10.97 -12.55
N GLU A 470 0.91 11.38 -11.81
CA GLU A 470 0.49 12.78 -11.78
C GLU A 470 1.52 13.64 -11.04
N SER A 471 2.04 13.19 -9.90
CA SER A 471 3.05 13.92 -9.14
C SER A 471 4.40 14.02 -9.89
N ILE A 472 4.93 12.88 -10.35
CA ILE A 472 6.19 12.85 -11.11
C ILE A 472 6.04 13.54 -12.46
N ALA A 473 4.90 13.36 -13.14
CA ALA A 473 4.70 14.00 -14.43
C ALA A 473 4.63 15.51 -14.30
N THR A 474 3.97 16.03 -13.26
CA THR A 474 3.85 17.47 -13.00
C THR A 474 5.22 18.15 -13.03
N GLU A 475 6.21 17.51 -12.42
CA GLU A 475 7.58 18.03 -12.30
C GLU A 475 8.44 17.78 -13.55
N LEU A 476 8.24 16.67 -14.28
CA LEU A 476 9.21 16.22 -15.30
C LEU A 476 8.78 16.36 -16.76
N PHE A 477 7.48 16.49 -17.06
CA PHE A 477 6.98 16.39 -18.43
C PHE A 477 6.24 17.64 -18.91
N SER A 478 6.24 17.84 -20.23
CA SER A 478 5.38 18.85 -20.86
C SER A 478 3.90 18.55 -20.60
N SER A 479 3.08 19.60 -20.65
CA SER A 479 1.60 19.52 -20.60
C SER A 479 1.05 18.47 -21.57
N ASP A 480 1.56 18.43 -22.80
CA ASP A 480 1.12 17.48 -23.83
C ASP A 480 1.44 16.02 -23.50
N TYR A 481 2.61 15.76 -22.92
CA TYR A 481 2.98 14.41 -22.53
C TYR A 481 2.12 13.93 -21.35
N LYS A 482 1.89 14.80 -20.35
CA LYS A 482 0.95 14.55 -19.23
C LYS A 482 -0.43 14.16 -19.75
N ARG A 483 -0.98 14.98 -20.66
CA ARG A 483 -2.30 14.77 -21.26
C ARG A 483 -2.39 13.41 -21.96
N ARG A 484 -1.43 13.09 -22.84
CA ARG A 484 -1.41 11.80 -23.57
C ARG A 484 -1.35 10.61 -22.65
N ILE A 485 -0.54 10.68 -21.61
CA ILE A 485 -0.45 9.62 -20.60
C ILE A 485 -1.78 9.44 -19.86
N LYS A 486 -2.41 10.54 -19.44
CA LYS A 486 -3.67 10.49 -18.68
C LYS A 486 -4.77 9.86 -19.53
N ILE A 487 -4.88 10.25 -20.79
CA ILE A 487 -5.80 9.65 -21.78
C ILE A 487 -5.50 8.16 -21.91
N TYR A 488 -4.25 7.79 -22.19
CA TYR A 488 -3.87 6.38 -22.38
C TYR A 488 -4.12 5.51 -21.14
N LYS A 489 -3.84 6.02 -19.94
CA LYS A 489 -4.12 5.33 -18.68
C LYS A 489 -5.63 5.16 -18.48
N HIS A 490 -6.41 6.22 -18.74
CA HIS A 490 -7.86 6.19 -18.64
C HIS A 490 -8.48 5.17 -19.60
N GLU A 491 -8.06 5.14 -20.86
CA GLU A 491 -8.49 4.14 -21.85
C GLU A 491 -8.23 2.70 -21.36
N ILE A 492 -7.02 2.43 -20.84
CA ILE A 492 -6.70 1.10 -20.29
C ILE A 492 -7.63 0.75 -19.13
N GLN A 493 -7.87 1.69 -18.21
CA GLN A 493 -8.73 1.46 -17.06
C GLN A 493 -10.18 1.19 -17.46
N GLN A 494 -10.70 1.95 -18.43
CA GLN A 494 -12.04 1.73 -18.97
C GLN A 494 -12.15 0.34 -19.63
N ASN A 495 -11.17 -0.05 -20.43
CA ASN A 495 -11.17 -1.38 -21.05
C ASN A 495 -11.10 -2.51 -20.02
N ILE A 496 -10.32 -2.33 -18.94
CA ILE A 496 -10.26 -3.31 -17.83
C ILE A 496 -11.60 -3.38 -17.08
N GLN A 497 -12.24 -2.24 -16.82
CA GLN A 497 -13.54 -2.17 -16.14
C GLN A 497 -14.65 -2.83 -16.95
N ASN A 498 -14.68 -2.56 -18.26
CA ASN A 498 -15.72 -3.05 -19.17
C ASN A 498 -15.49 -4.50 -19.63
N PHE A 499 -14.34 -5.10 -19.29
CA PHE A 499 -14.04 -6.46 -19.68
C PHE A 499 -14.78 -7.47 -18.80
N ASP A 500 -15.79 -8.12 -19.37
CA ASP A 500 -16.49 -9.20 -18.70
C ASP A 500 -15.86 -10.56 -19.05
N LEU A 501 -15.51 -11.32 -18.03
CA LEU A 501 -14.92 -12.64 -18.22
C LEU A 501 -16.06 -13.66 -18.36
N LYS A 502 -16.37 -14.03 -19.59
CA LYS A 502 -17.47 -14.94 -19.89
C LYS A 502 -17.20 -16.33 -19.30
N PRO A 503 -18.22 -17.01 -18.75
CA PRO A 503 -18.13 -18.42 -18.43
C PRO A 503 -17.80 -19.19 -19.71
N ILE A 504 -16.64 -19.85 -19.74
CA ILE A 504 -16.22 -20.67 -20.87
C ILE A 504 -15.86 -22.07 -20.38
N VAL A 505 -16.14 -23.06 -21.22
CA VAL A 505 -15.65 -24.43 -21.01
C VAL A 505 -14.15 -24.42 -21.27
N ILE A 506 -13.36 -24.57 -20.20
CA ILE A 506 -11.90 -24.58 -20.31
C ILE A 506 -11.44 -25.92 -20.88
N ILE A 507 -10.76 -25.86 -22.02
CA ILE A 507 -10.17 -27.01 -22.71
C ILE A 507 -8.71 -27.13 -22.30
N ASN A 508 -8.24 -28.34 -22.02
CA ASN A 508 -6.83 -28.63 -21.81
C ASN A 508 -6.24 -29.34 -23.04
N PRO A 509 -5.73 -28.60 -24.04
CA PRO A 509 -5.19 -29.20 -25.27
C PRO A 509 -3.86 -29.92 -25.08
N LEU A 510 -3.21 -29.77 -23.92
CA LEU A 510 -1.95 -30.47 -23.61
C LEU A 510 -2.22 -31.75 -22.78
N GLY A 511 -3.47 -32.24 -22.85
CA GLY A 511 -4.03 -33.41 -22.18
C GLY A 511 -3.71 -33.52 -20.69
N LYS A 512 -3.70 -34.73 -20.13
CA LYS A 512 -3.86 -34.98 -18.68
C LYS A 512 -2.90 -34.13 -17.85
N GLU A 513 -3.30 -33.84 -16.61
CA GLU A 513 -2.42 -33.21 -15.63
C GLU A 513 -1.03 -33.84 -15.78
N PHE A 514 -0.02 -33.03 -16.13
CA PHE A 514 1.33 -33.35 -15.70
C PHE A 514 1.25 -33.33 -14.18
N GLU A 515 0.76 -34.43 -13.59
CA GLU A 515 0.85 -34.64 -12.18
C GLU A 515 2.35 -34.60 -11.93
N TYR A 516 2.79 -33.48 -11.39
CA TYR A 516 4.13 -33.32 -10.85
C TYR A 516 4.36 -34.34 -9.69
N GLY A 517 3.36 -35.20 -9.40
CA GLY A 517 3.40 -36.43 -8.63
C GLY A 517 3.92 -37.65 -9.40
N ASP A 518 3.64 -37.89 -10.69
CA ASP A 518 3.98 -39.16 -11.36
C ASP A 518 5.47 -39.36 -11.67
N VAL A 519 6.33 -38.47 -11.18
CA VAL A 519 7.78 -38.73 -11.12
C VAL A 519 8.03 -40.07 -10.43
N TRP A 520 7.27 -40.43 -9.40
CA TRP A 520 7.40 -41.73 -8.73
C TRP A 520 7.17 -42.91 -9.70
N LYS A 521 6.24 -42.82 -10.67
CA LYS A 521 5.98 -43.86 -11.67
C LYS A 521 7.19 -44.14 -12.54
N LYS A 522 7.89 -43.09 -12.96
CA LYS A 522 9.17 -43.22 -13.68
C LYS A 522 10.20 -43.96 -12.83
N TYR A 523 10.35 -43.59 -11.56
CA TYR A 523 11.27 -44.31 -10.67
C TYR A 523 10.85 -45.77 -10.48
N LEU A 524 9.55 -46.07 -10.39
CA LEU A 524 9.03 -47.42 -10.27
C LEU A 524 9.37 -48.28 -11.50
N LEU A 525 9.21 -47.74 -12.72
CA LEU A 525 9.61 -48.39 -13.97
C LEU A 525 11.12 -48.68 -14.01
N HIS A 526 11.96 -47.71 -13.66
CA HIS A 526 13.42 -47.92 -13.64
C HIS A 526 13.84 -48.94 -12.57
N ILE A 527 13.16 -48.99 -11.41
CA ILE A 527 13.40 -50.02 -10.40
C ILE A 527 13.01 -51.40 -10.96
N PHE A 528 11.91 -51.50 -11.69
CA PHE A 528 11.49 -52.74 -12.34
C PHE A 528 12.52 -53.23 -13.37
N GLU A 529 12.96 -52.36 -14.28
CA GLU A 529 13.95 -52.73 -15.29
C GLU A 529 15.29 -53.16 -14.65
N LEU A 530 15.79 -52.41 -13.66
CA LEU A 530 17.00 -52.79 -12.92
C LEU A 530 16.83 -54.10 -12.13
N SER A 531 15.60 -54.43 -11.70
CA SER A 531 15.31 -55.69 -11.00
C SER A 531 15.37 -56.90 -11.92
N LYS A 532 14.99 -56.75 -13.21
CA LYS A 532 15.10 -57.81 -14.22
C LYS A 532 16.56 -58.17 -14.51
N GLU A 533 17.48 -57.22 -14.36
CA GLU A 533 18.93 -57.45 -14.53
C GLU A 533 19.55 -58.26 -13.38
N GLY A 534 18.80 -58.63 -12.35
CA GLY A 534 19.29 -59.39 -11.19
C GLY A 534 20.27 -58.61 -10.30
N LYS A 535 20.44 -57.30 -10.53
CA LYS A 535 21.36 -56.44 -9.77
C LYS A 535 20.70 -55.92 -8.50
N LYS A 536 21.49 -55.84 -7.42
CA LYS A 536 21.09 -55.11 -6.20
C LYS A 536 20.96 -53.61 -6.50
N ILE A 537 19.74 -53.09 -6.49
CA ILE A 537 19.44 -51.70 -6.86
C ILE A 537 19.87 -50.77 -5.72
N LYS A 538 20.92 -49.97 -5.91
CA LYS A 538 21.28 -48.88 -4.99
C LYS A 538 20.74 -47.55 -5.49
N THR A 539 20.64 -46.57 -4.59
CA THR A 539 20.23 -45.19 -4.92
C THR A 539 21.07 -44.58 -6.05
N LEU A 540 22.37 -44.91 -6.12
CA LEU A 540 23.27 -44.40 -7.16
C LEU A 540 22.91 -44.98 -8.54
N ASN A 541 22.74 -46.30 -8.63
CA ASN A 541 22.33 -46.97 -9.87
C ASN A 541 20.99 -46.46 -10.38
N LEU A 542 20.03 -46.26 -9.47
CA LEU A 542 18.72 -45.71 -9.84
C LEU A 542 18.82 -44.25 -10.29
N ALA A 543 19.68 -43.44 -9.66
CA ALA A 543 19.90 -42.05 -10.05
C ALA A 543 20.52 -41.95 -11.46
N GLU A 544 21.50 -42.79 -11.75
CA GLU A 544 22.12 -42.93 -13.07
C GLU A 544 21.11 -43.37 -14.12
N SER A 545 20.34 -44.44 -13.85
CA SER A 545 19.32 -44.97 -14.75
C SER A 545 18.23 -43.93 -15.10
N VAL A 546 17.78 -43.14 -14.12
CA VAL A 546 16.76 -42.09 -14.33
C VAL A 546 17.35 -40.82 -15.01
N GLY A 547 18.67 -40.65 -14.94
CA GLY A 547 19.43 -39.50 -15.44
C GLY A 547 19.26 -38.25 -14.56
N VAL A 548 19.38 -38.39 -13.24
CA VAL A 548 19.23 -37.30 -12.26
C VAL A 548 20.20 -37.47 -11.08
N ASN A 549 20.42 -36.42 -10.30
CA ASN A 549 21.29 -36.52 -9.13
C ASN A 549 20.67 -37.37 -8.00
N SER A 550 21.54 -37.94 -7.15
CA SER A 550 21.16 -38.81 -6.03
C SER A 550 20.25 -38.14 -5.00
N ARG A 551 20.32 -36.81 -4.84
CA ARG A 551 19.46 -36.05 -3.91
C ARG A 551 18.00 -36.07 -4.34
N ASN A 552 17.72 -35.84 -5.61
CA ASN A 552 16.37 -35.93 -6.18
C ASN A 552 15.86 -37.39 -6.12
N THR A 553 16.75 -38.36 -6.38
CA THR A 553 16.42 -39.78 -6.27
C THR A 553 16.00 -40.20 -4.87
N ARG A 554 16.69 -39.74 -3.82
CA ARG A 554 16.29 -40.01 -2.43
C ARG A 554 14.89 -39.51 -2.11
N LYS A 555 14.51 -38.33 -2.60
CA LYS A 555 13.17 -37.78 -2.37
C LYS A 555 12.08 -38.65 -3.01
N ASN A 556 12.28 -39.08 -4.25
CA ASN A 556 11.30 -39.93 -4.95
C ASN A 556 11.28 -41.37 -4.41
N ILE A 557 12.42 -41.90 -3.99
CA ILE A 557 12.51 -43.18 -3.27
C ILE A 557 11.66 -43.10 -1.99
N GLN A 558 11.79 -42.03 -1.19
CA GLN A 558 11.00 -41.88 0.02
C GLN A 558 9.50 -41.81 -0.28
N ASP A 559 9.11 -41.14 -1.36
CA ASP A 559 7.71 -41.09 -1.80
C ASP A 559 7.18 -42.48 -2.19
N LEU A 560 7.97 -43.26 -2.92
CA LEU A 560 7.64 -44.66 -3.27
C LEU A 560 7.54 -45.57 -2.04
N VAL A 561 8.42 -45.39 -1.05
CA VAL A 561 8.35 -46.09 0.24
C VAL A 561 7.08 -45.71 0.98
N ASN A 562 6.76 -44.42 1.09
CA ASN A 562 5.57 -43.93 1.76
C ASN A 562 4.28 -44.45 1.09
N LYS A 563 4.30 -44.63 -0.23
CA LYS A 563 3.19 -45.24 -1.00
C LYS A 563 3.13 -46.77 -0.85
N GLY A 564 4.14 -47.40 -0.24
CA GLY A 564 4.26 -48.85 -0.08
C GLY A 564 4.55 -49.59 -1.38
N LEU A 565 5.13 -48.91 -2.38
CA LEU A 565 5.42 -49.48 -3.71
C LEU A 565 6.81 -50.14 -3.77
N ILE A 566 7.71 -49.73 -2.88
CA ILE A 566 9.06 -50.29 -2.76
C ILE A 566 9.41 -50.48 -1.29
N THR A 567 10.35 -51.38 -1.02
CA THR A 567 11.04 -51.51 0.27
C THR A 567 12.50 -51.11 0.13
N ILE A 568 13.10 -50.71 1.25
CA ILE A 568 14.54 -50.44 1.34
C ILE A 568 15.09 -51.30 2.47
N GLU A 569 16.08 -52.13 2.15
CA GLU A 569 16.79 -52.97 3.12
C GLU A 569 18.23 -52.48 3.29
N GLY A 570 18.81 -52.64 4.48
CA GLY A 570 20.19 -52.28 4.79
C GLY A 570 20.38 -50.91 5.45
N VAL A 571 21.57 -50.69 6.03
CA VAL A 571 21.93 -49.49 6.81
C VAL A 571 22.87 -48.59 5.99
N HIS A 572 22.69 -47.27 6.14
CA HIS A 572 23.54 -46.23 5.53
C HIS A 572 23.75 -46.39 4.01
N ASN A 573 24.99 -46.63 3.59
CA ASN A 573 25.42 -46.61 2.18
C ASN A 573 25.14 -47.94 1.47
N ASN A 574 24.69 -48.98 2.17
CA ASN A 574 24.42 -50.29 1.60
C ASN A 574 22.92 -50.57 1.41
N ARG A 575 22.12 -49.51 1.26
CA ARG A 575 20.66 -49.61 1.04
C ARG A 575 20.35 -50.24 -0.31
N THR A 576 19.59 -51.33 -0.30
CA THR A 576 19.04 -52.00 -1.49
C THR A 576 17.56 -51.72 -1.61
N ILE A 577 17.12 -51.45 -2.84
CA ILE A 577 15.75 -51.10 -3.18
C ILE A 577 15.09 -52.29 -3.89
N SER A 578 13.90 -52.68 -3.44
CA SER A 578 13.13 -53.79 -4.01
C SER A 578 11.67 -53.39 -4.25
N LEU A 579 11.03 -53.95 -5.27
CA LEU A 579 9.59 -53.78 -5.51
C LEU A 579 8.78 -54.58 -4.49
N THR A 580 7.71 -53.97 -3.95
CA THR A 580 6.67 -54.73 -3.24
C THR A 580 5.69 -55.36 -4.23
N GLU A 581 4.87 -56.31 -3.77
CA GLU A 581 3.74 -56.82 -4.57
C GLU A 581 2.77 -55.71 -4.99
N LYS A 582 2.57 -54.70 -4.12
CA LYS A 582 1.79 -53.51 -4.47
C LYS A 582 2.44 -52.72 -5.61
N GLY A 583 3.77 -52.56 -5.58
CA GLY A 583 4.54 -51.94 -6.64
C GLY A 583 4.40 -52.66 -7.98
N LYS A 584 4.48 -54.00 -7.98
CA LYS A 584 4.29 -54.84 -9.17
C LYS A 584 2.88 -54.69 -9.76
N LYS A 585 1.84 -54.80 -8.93
CA LYS A 585 0.45 -54.58 -9.36
C LYS A 585 0.20 -53.19 -9.91
N GLU A 586 0.89 -52.18 -9.39
CA GLU A 586 0.77 -50.82 -9.91
C GLU A 586 1.44 -50.68 -11.28
N LEU A 587 2.57 -51.35 -11.50
CA LEU A 587 3.21 -51.42 -12.81
C LEU A 587 2.34 -52.12 -13.86
N GLU A 588 1.54 -53.12 -13.49
CA GLU A 588 0.61 -53.80 -14.41
C GLU A 588 -0.55 -52.89 -14.87
N LYS A 589 -0.86 -51.83 -14.11
CA LYS A 589 -1.89 -50.84 -14.49
C LYS A 589 -1.35 -49.70 -15.34
N MET A 590 -0.02 -49.53 -15.36
CA MET A 590 0.67 -48.49 -16.10
C MET A 590 0.94 -48.95 -17.52
#